data_AF-A0A1S3GW98-F1
#
_entry.id   AF-A0A1S3GW98-F1
#
_cell.length_a   1.000
_cell.length_b   1.000
_cell.length_c   1.000
_cell.angle_alpha   90.00
_cell.angle_beta   90.00
_cell.angle_gamma   90.00
#
_symmetry.space_group_name_H-M   'P 1'
#
loop_
_entity.id
_entity.type
_entity.pdbx_description
1 polymer ?
#
loop_
_entity_poly.entity_id
_entity_poly.type
_entity_poly.pdbx_seq_one_letter_code
_entity_poly.pdbx_strand_id
1 'polypeptide(L)'
;PHLSLDPFPVLSSSLYGLQAIWTRFFPAVDALKSALAQGIVGDLRVARAEFGVNLTHVPRAIDAAQAGGSLLDLGIYCVQFISMVFNGQRPEKISAVGRLYETGVDDTVSVLLQYPGGVHASFTCSITAELSNTASVSGTKGMVQ
;
A
#
# COMPACT_ATOMS: atom_id res chain seq x y z
N PRO A 1 -3.31 -29.58 40.54
CA PRO A 1 -4.48 -28.90 39.93
C PRO A 1 -4.03 -28.07 38.72
N HIS A 2 -3.89 -28.73 37.58
CA HIS A 2 -3.56 -28.09 36.30
C HIS A 2 -4.84 -27.51 35.72
N LEU A 3 -4.97 -26.16 35.71
CA LEU A 3 -6.02 -25.47 34.96
C LEU A 3 -5.56 -25.37 33.50
N SER A 4 -6.10 -26.25 32.66
CA SER A 4 -6.13 -26.06 31.22
C SER A 4 -7.08 -24.90 30.92
N LEU A 5 -6.57 -23.82 30.34
CA LEU A 5 -7.39 -22.81 29.67
C LEU A 5 -7.85 -23.44 28.36
N ASP A 6 -9.10 -23.89 28.32
CA ASP A 6 -9.73 -24.28 27.07
C ASP A 6 -9.77 -23.06 26.13
N PRO A 7 -9.39 -23.19 24.85
CA PRO A 7 -9.48 -22.10 23.90
C PRO A 7 -10.94 -21.69 23.72
N PHE A 8 -11.22 -20.39 23.89
CA PHE A 8 -12.52 -19.80 23.58
C PHE A 8 -12.98 -20.22 22.18
N PRO A 9 -14.22 -20.69 22.02
CA PRO A 9 -14.72 -21.09 20.71
C PRO A 9 -14.81 -19.86 19.80
N VAL A 10 -14.02 -19.84 18.74
CA VAL A 10 -14.16 -18.88 17.65
C VAL A 10 -15.47 -19.23 16.93
N LEU A 11 -16.54 -18.51 17.27
CA LEU A 11 -17.76 -18.53 16.49
C LEU A 11 -17.48 -17.83 15.15
N SER A 12 -17.11 -18.61 14.13
CA SER A 12 -17.06 -18.11 12.76
C SER A 12 -18.50 -17.94 12.25
N SER A 13 -19.08 -16.78 12.46
CA SER A 13 -20.35 -16.42 11.82
C SER A 13 -20.12 -16.18 10.32
N SER A 14 -21.05 -16.60 9.46
CA SER A 14 -21.03 -16.38 8.01
C SER A 14 -21.34 -14.92 7.65
N LEU A 15 -20.54 -13.99 8.16
CA LEU A 15 -20.65 -12.56 7.91
C LEU A 15 -19.64 -12.14 6.84
N TYR A 16 -20.06 -11.24 5.95
CA TYR A 16 -19.17 -10.65 4.94
C TYR A 16 -18.42 -9.46 5.55
N GLY A 17 -17.09 -9.48 5.44
CA GLY A 17 -16.22 -8.38 5.86
C GLY A 17 -15.35 -7.90 4.70
N LEU A 18 -15.27 -6.59 4.51
CA LEU A 18 -14.41 -5.98 3.49
C LEU A 18 -13.73 -4.73 4.07
N GLN A 19 -12.43 -4.59 3.83
CA GLN A 19 -11.73 -3.35 4.12
C GLN A 19 -12.14 -2.27 3.10
N ALA A 20 -12.47 -1.07 3.57
CA ALA A 20 -12.97 0.04 2.76
C ALA A 20 -11.88 0.71 1.89
N ILE A 21 -11.19 -0.06 1.04
CA ILE A 21 -10.21 0.44 0.07
C ILE A 21 -10.95 0.99 -1.16
N TRP A 22 -11.54 2.16 -0.99
CA TRP A 22 -12.39 2.81 -1.98
C TRP A 22 -11.71 3.06 -3.34
N THR A 23 -10.39 3.27 -3.37
CA THR A 23 -9.63 3.49 -4.62
C THR A 23 -9.82 2.36 -5.63
N ARG A 24 -10.05 1.13 -5.17
CA ARG A 24 -10.22 -0.05 -6.04
C ARG A 24 -11.49 -0.05 -6.89
N PHE A 25 -12.43 0.85 -6.58
CA PHE A 25 -13.74 0.94 -7.22
C PHE A 25 -13.88 2.15 -8.15
N PHE A 26 -12.80 2.91 -8.37
CA PHE A 26 -12.80 3.96 -9.38
C PHE A 26 -12.75 3.35 -10.79
N PRO A 27 -13.51 3.89 -11.77
CA PRO A 27 -13.46 3.42 -13.16
C PRO A 27 -12.05 3.41 -13.77
N ALA A 28 -11.19 4.35 -13.36
CA ALA A 28 -9.79 4.40 -13.77
C ALA A 28 -9.01 3.14 -13.35
N VAL A 29 -9.29 2.62 -12.15
CA VAL A 29 -8.65 1.39 -11.66
C VAL A 29 -9.16 0.16 -12.39
N ASP A 30 -10.45 0.12 -12.75
CA ASP A 30 -10.97 -0.96 -13.58
C ASP A 30 -10.41 -0.94 -15.00
N ALA A 31 -10.21 0.26 -15.57
CA ALA A 31 -9.51 0.43 -16.84
C ALA A 31 -8.05 -0.05 -16.75
N LEU A 32 -7.33 0.27 -15.67
CA LEU A 32 -5.97 -0.23 -15.41
C LEU A 32 -5.94 -1.75 -15.34
N LYS A 33 -6.82 -2.38 -14.55
CA LYS A 33 -6.91 -3.85 -14.47
C LYS A 33 -7.18 -4.47 -15.83
N SER A 34 -8.06 -3.86 -16.62
CA SER A 34 -8.37 -4.31 -17.99
C SER A 34 -7.13 -4.21 -18.91
N ALA A 35 -6.38 -3.11 -18.84
CA ALA A 35 -5.16 -2.93 -19.61
C ALA A 35 -4.07 -3.95 -19.25
N LEU A 36 -3.94 -4.28 -17.96
CA LEU A 36 -3.04 -5.33 -17.47
C LEU A 36 -3.48 -6.71 -17.94
N ALA A 37 -4.77 -7.03 -17.82
CA ALA A 37 -5.33 -8.31 -18.28
C ALA A 37 -5.19 -8.53 -19.78
N GLN A 38 -5.28 -7.46 -20.58
CA GLN A 38 -5.07 -7.47 -22.02
C GLN A 38 -3.59 -7.53 -22.43
N GLY A 39 -2.66 -7.41 -21.49
CA GLY A 39 -1.22 -7.41 -21.77
C GLY A 39 -0.74 -6.19 -22.56
N ILE A 40 -1.44 -5.05 -22.45
CA ILE A 40 -1.11 -3.81 -23.18
C ILE A 40 0.32 -3.35 -22.86
N VAL A 41 0.73 -3.47 -21.60
CA VAL A 41 2.09 -3.11 -21.13
C VAL A 41 3.12 -4.23 -21.33
N GLY A 42 2.74 -5.39 -21.86
CA GLY A 42 3.61 -6.55 -22.00
C GLY A 42 3.97 -7.20 -20.66
N ASP A 43 5.16 -7.79 -20.58
CA ASP A 43 5.65 -8.43 -19.35
C ASP A 43 5.99 -7.34 -18.32
N LEU A 44 5.36 -7.42 -17.15
CA LEU A 44 5.57 -6.44 -16.08
C LEU A 44 7.03 -6.45 -15.61
N ARG A 45 7.52 -5.27 -15.23
CA ARG A 45 8.89 -5.07 -14.73
C ARG A 45 8.91 -4.40 -13.38
N VAL A 46 8.26 -3.25 -13.28
CA VAL A 46 8.28 -2.42 -12.08
C VAL A 46 6.98 -1.66 -11.89
N ALA A 47 6.57 -1.48 -10.63
CA ALA A 47 5.51 -0.54 -10.25
C ALA A 47 6.05 0.51 -9.27
N ARG A 48 5.51 1.73 -9.36
CA ARG A 48 5.84 2.85 -8.48
C ARG A 48 4.55 3.48 -7.98
N ALA A 49 4.50 3.86 -6.72
CA ALA A 49 3.43 4.70 -6.19
C ALA A 49 4.00 5.73 -5.22
N GLU A 50 3.44 6.93 -5.23
CA GLU A 50 3.82 7.96 -4.27
C GLU A 50 2.57 8.62 -3.72
N PHE A 51 2.58 8.95 -2.43
CA PHE A 51 1.54 9.76 -1.85
C PHE A 51 2.10 10.57 -0.68
N GLY A 52 2.37 11.85 -0.94
CA GLY A 52 2.87 12.77 0.07
C GLY A 52 2.21 14.12 -0.04
N VAL A 53 1.77 14.62 1.10
CA VAL A 53 1.10 15.90 1.28
C VAL A 53 1.48 16.45 2.64
N ASN A 54 1.55 17.77 2.79
CA ASN A 54 1.80 18.36 4.11
C ASN A 54 0.54 18.26 4.98
N LEU A 55 0.55 17.33 5.93
CA LEU A 55 -0.54 17.07 6.88
C LEU A 55 -0.17 17.47 8.33
N THR A 56 0.91 18.23 8.53
CA THR A 56 1.33 18.62 9.89
C THR A 56 0.32 19.53 10.59
N HIS A 57 -0.56 20.17 9.83
CA HIS A 57 -1.66 20.98 10.33
C HIS A 57 -2.93 20.16 10.64
N VAL A 58 -2.96 18.86 10.32
CA VAL A 58 -4.10 17.97 10.56
C VAL A 58 -3.82 17.17 11.85
N PRO A 59 -4.48 17.48 12.99
CA PRO A 59 -4.08 16.93 14.29
C PRO A 59 -4.05 15.41 14.34
N ARG A 60 -5.06 14.76 13.72
CA ARG A 60 -5.14 13.29 13.67
C ARG A 60 -3.96 12.66 12.92
N ALA A 61 -3.45 13.31 11.87
CA ALA A 61 -2.37 12.80 11.02
C ALA A 61 -1.04 12.64 11.75
N ILE A 62 -0.78 13.51 12.72
CA ILE A 62 0.45 13.53 13.51
C ILE A 62 0.29 12.90 14.90
N ASP A 63 -0.88 12.35 15.22
CA ASP A 63 -1.16 11.80 16.56
C ASP A 63 -0.79 10.31 16.65
N ALA A 64 0.26 10.01 17.42
CA ALA A 64 0.71 8.64 17.67
C ALA A 64 -0.33 7.79 18.42
N ALA A 65 -1.13 8.38 19.31
CA ALA A 65 -2.17 7.66 20.05
C ALA A 65 -3.33 7.21 19.15
N GLN A 66 -3.50 7.86 17.99
CA GLN A 66 -4.49 7.52 16.96
C GLN A 66 -3.88 6.76 15.77
N ALA A 67 -2.65 6.25 15.93
CA ALA A 67 -1.91 5.56 14.88
C ALA A 67 -1.81 6.40 13.59
N GLY A 68 -1.44 7.68 13.74
CA GLY A 68 -1.10 8.54 12.62
C GLY A 68 0.24 8.19 11.97
N GLY A 69 0.69 9.06 11.07
CA GLY A 69 1.91 8.87 10.29
C GLY A 69 1.64 8.52 8.83
N SER A 70 2.68 8.67 8.01
CA SER A 70 2.57 8.55 6.55
C SER A 70 2.15 7.17 6.08
N LEU A 71 2.57 6.10 6.76
CA LEU A 71 2.31 4.73 6.35
C LEU A 71 0.82 4.38 6.46
N LEU A 72 0.18 4.71 7.58
CA LEU A 72 -1.23 4.38 7.81
C LEU A 72 -2.20 5.32 7.10
N ASP A 73 -1.82 6.59 6.91
CA ASP A 73 -2.69 7.56 6.24
C ASP A 73 -2.59 7.51 4.73
N LEU A 74 -1.37 7.35 4.21
CA LEU A 74 -1.06 7.55 2.80
C LEU A 74 -0.44 6.30 2.18
N GLY A 75 0.50 5.66 2.87
CA GLY A 75 1.21 4.46 2.42
C GLY A 75 0.29 3.27 2.13
N ILE A 76 -0.86 3.17 2.81
CA ILE A 76 -1.88 2.15 2.52
C ILE A 76 -2.35 2.20 1.05
N TYR A 77 -2.42 3.39 0.45
CA TYR A 77 -2.83 3.57 -0.95
C TYR A 77 -1.76 3.10 -1.92
N CYS A 78 -0.49 3.32 -1.58
CA CYS A 78 0.64 2.82 -2.34
C CYS A 78 0.73 1.28 -2.28
N VAL A 79 0.64 0.72 -1.07
CA VAL A 79 0.71 -0.73 -0.85
C VAL A 79 -0.43 -1.45 -1.56
N GLN A 80 -1.66 -0.97 -1.43
CA GLN A 80 -2.81 -1.63 -2.06
C GLN A 80 -2.75 -1.56 -3.60
N PHE A 81 -2.17 -0.50 -4.18
CA PHE A 81 -1.98 -0.35 -5.62
C PHE A 81 -0.94 -1.36 -6.12
N ILE A 82 0.22 -1.41 -5.48
CA ILE A 82 1.29 -2.37 -5.83
C ILE A 82 0.78 -3.81 -5.70
N SER A 83 0.09 -4.10 -4.59
CA SER A 83 -0.55 -5.41 -4.37
C SER A 83 -1.54 -5.74 -5.48
N MET A 84 -2.37 -4.80 -5.91
CA MET A 84 -3.33 -5.00 -6.99
C MET A 84 -2.65 -5.30 -8.33
N VAL A 85 -1.63 -4.51 -8.70
CA VAL A 85 -0.89 -4.67 -9.96
C VAL A 85 -0.18 -6.03 -10.05
N PHE A 86 0.30 -6.54 -8.92
CA PHE A 86 0.91 -7.87 -8.83
C PHE A 86 -0.04 -8.95 -8.29
N ASN A 87 -1.34 -8.82 -8.58
CA ASN A 87 -2.36 -9.84 -8.34
C ASN A 87 -2.42 -10.39 -6.89
N GLY A 88 -2.15 -9.54 -5.90
CA GLY A 88 -2.21 -9.90 -4.49
C GLY A 88 -1.10 -10.86 -4.04
N GLN A 89 -0.06 -11.04 -4.85
CA GLN A 89 1.06 -11.90 -4.48
C GLN A 89 1.79 -11.36 -3.23
N ARG A 90 2.41 -12.28 -2.49
CA ARG A 90 3.22 -11.93 -1.32
C ARG A 90 4.63 -11.49 -1.78
N PRO A 91 5.15 -10.35 -1.32
CA PRO A 91 6.54 -9.97 -1.55
C PRO A 91 7.51 -11.00 -0.96
N GLU A 92 8.59 -11.29 -1.68
CA GLU A 92 9.69 -12.17 -1.25
C GLU A 92 10.66 -11.42 -0.31
N LYS A 93 10.83 -10.11 -0.51
CA LYS A 93 11.71 -9.26 0.28
C LYS A 93 11.15 -7.85 0.36
N ILE A 94 11.31 -7.23 1.53
CA ILE A 94 10.96 -5.83 1.77
C ILE A 94 12.20 -5.12 2.31
N SER A 95 12.48 -3.92 1.82
CA SER A 95 13.52 -3.04 2.34
C SER A 95 12.94 -1.63 2.48
N ALA A 96 13.14 -0.99 3.62
CA ALA A 96 12.53 0.29 3.93
C ALA A 96 13.56 1.25 4.52
N VAL A 97 13.41 2.53 4.20
CA VAL A 97 14.14 3.64 4.80
C VAL A 97 13.14 4.75 5.08
N GLY A 98 13.37 5.48 6.16
CA GLY A 98 12.49 6.58 6.53
C GLY A 98 12.97 7.31 7.76
N ARG A 99 12.20 8.31 8.17
CA ARG A 99 12.44 9.09 9.38
C ARG A 99 11.14 9.29 10.15
N LEU A 100 11.27 9.50 11.46
CA LEU A 100 10.15 9.86 12.32
C LEU A 100 9.87 11.36 12.25
N TYR A 101 8.60 11.70 12.46
CA TYR A 101 8.16 13.04 12.80
C TYR A 101 8.36 13.31 14.30
N GLU A 102 8.41 14.58 14.71
CA GLU A 102 8.68 14.97 16.10
C GLU A 102 7.64 14.47 17.12
N THR A 103 6.42 14.13 16.68
CA THR A 103 5.37 13.56 17.53
C THR A 103 5.49 12.04 17.70
N GLY A 104 6.49 11.40 17.08
CA GLY A 104 6.76 9.96 17.20
C GLY A 104 6.10 9.06 16.14
N VAL A 105 5.27 9.62 15.25
CA VAL A 105 4.76 8.90 14.06
C VAL A 105 5.82 8.90 12.94
N ASP A 106 5.66 8.07 11.91
CA ASP A 106 6.52 8.13 10.73
C ASP A 106 6.22 9.36 9.86
N ASP A 107 7.27 10.10 9.48
CA ASP A 107 7.15 11.29 8.62
C ASP A 107 7.16 10.90 7.15
N THR A 108 8.30 10.37 6.69
CA THR A 108 8.53 10.05 5.28
C THR A 108 9.17 8.68 5.22
N VAL A 109 8.55 7.78 4.45
CA VAL A 109 8.97 6.39 4.32
C VAL A 109 9.03 6.00 2.86
N SER A 110 10.16 5.43 2.44
CA SER A 110 10.34 4.79 1.13
C SER A 110 10.54 3.29 1.32
N VAL A 111 9.84 2.50 0.51
CA VAL A 111 9.87 1.03 0.59
C VAL A 111 10.14 0.44 -0.79
N LEU A 112 10.98 -0.60 -0.84
CA LEU A 112 11.20 -1.48 -1.98
C LEU A 112 10.64 -2.86 -1.65
N LEU A 113 9.87 -3.43 -2.58
CA LEU A 113 9.25 -4.75 -2.48
C LEU A 113 9.67 -5.60 -3.67
N GLN A 114 10.28 -6.74 -3.41
CA GLN A 114 10.58 -7.75 -4.43
C GLN A 114 9.43 -8.76 -4.49
N TYR A 115 8.99 -9.09 -5.70
CA TYR A 115 7.90 -10.03 -5.95
C TYR A 115 8.39 -11.24 -6.77
N PRO A 116 7.65 -12.37 -6.72
CA PRO A 116 7.93 -13.53 -7.56
C PRO A 116 7.99 -13.18 -9.05
N GLY A 117 8.80 -13.91 -9.81
CA GLY A 117 8.98 -13.67 -11.24
C GLY A 117 9.94 -12.53 -11.59
N GLY A 118 10.70 -12.04 -10.61
CA GLY A 118 11.76 -11.05 -10.82
C GLY A 118 11.28 -9.62 -11.02
N VAL A 119 10.00 -9.35 -10.75
CA VAL A 119 9.44 -7.99 -10.74
C VAL A 119 9.59 -7.38 -9.35
N HIS A 120 9.60 -6.05 -9.28
CA HIS A 120 9.69 -5.34 -8.01
C HIS A 120 8.84 -4.08 -8.05
N ALA A 121 8.61 -3.48 -6.90
CA ALA A 121 7.95 -2.20 -6.82
C ALA A 121 8.57 -1.34 -5.73
N SER A 122 8.34 -0.04 -5.82
CA SER A 122 8.67 0.87 -4.73
C SER A 122 7.54 1.83 -4.46
N PHE A 123 7.49 2.34 -3.24
CA PHE A 123 6.67 3.51 -2.96
C PHE A 123 7.35 4.50 -2.04
N THR A 124 6.81 5.71 -1.99
CA THR A 124 7.17 6.71 -0.98
C THR A 124 5.94 7.43 -0.50
N CYS A 125 5.77 7.52 0.80
CA CYS A 125 4.71 8.32 1.43
C CYS A 125 5.31 9.36 2.37
N SER A 126 4.63 10.49 2.54
CA SER A 126 5.09 11.57 3.41
C SER A 126 3.94 12.40 3.98
N ILE A 127 4.00 12.74 5.27
CA ILE A 127 3.10 13.73 5.89
C ILE A 127 3.70 15.15 5.92
N THR A 128 4.91 15.36 5.41
CA THR A 128 5.57 16.68 5.41
C THR A 128 5.93 17.18 4.01
N ALA A 129 6.22 16.28 3.07
CA ALA A 129 6.67 16.59 1.72
C ALA A 129 5.58 16.32 0.68
N GLU A 130 5.33 17.29 -0.18
CA GLU A 130 4.48 17.11 -1.36
C GLU A 130 5.20 16.20 -2.37
N LEU A 131 4.52 15.16 -2.86
CA LEU A 131 5.03 14.24 -3.88
C LEU A 131 4.21 14.34 -5.17
N SER A 132 4.58 13.56 -6.19
CA SER A 132 3.83 13.52 -7.44
C SER A 132 2.37 13.08 -7.26
N ASN A 133 2.10 12.30 -6.21
CA ASN A 133 0.79 11.72 -5.90
C ASN A 133 0.24 10.88 -7.06
N THR A 134 1.14 10.17 -7.75
CA THR A 134 0.85 9.29 -8.89
C THR A 134 1.21 7.85 -8.60
N ALA A 135 0.63 6.93 -9.36
CA ALA A 135 0.94 5.52 -9.30
C ALA A 135 1.05 4.95 -10.72
N SER A 136 2.11 4.20 -11.02
CA SER A 136 2.37 3.69 -12.35
C SER A 136 2.88 2.26 -12.33
N VAL A 137 2.67 1.57 -13.46
CA VAL A 137 3.22 0.24 -13.72
C VAL A 137 3.80 0.21 -15.13
N SER A 138 5.03 -0.29 -15.24
CA SER A 138 5.78 -0.41 -16.48
C SER A 138 6.06 -1.87 -16.80
N GLY A 139 5.91 -2.21 -18.08
CA GLY A 139 6.30 -3.50 -18.65
C GLY A 139 7.09 -3.33 -19.95
N THR A 140 7.32 -4.44 -20.65
CA THR A 140 8.15 -4.46 -21.87
C THR A 140 7.59 -3.66 -23.05
N LYS A 141 6.31 -3.29 -23.03
CA LYS A 141 5.62 -2.60 -24.14
C LYS A 141 5.14 -1.20 -23.79
N GLY A 142 5.30 -0.74 -22.55
CA GLY A 142 4.88 0.60 -22.16
C GLY A 142 4.60 0.74 -20.67
N MET A 143 3.91 1.83 -20.33
CA MET A 143 3.56 2.22 -18.97
C MET A 143 2.11 2.69 -18.92
N VAL A 144 1.42 2.41 -17.81
CA VAL A 144 0.15 3.02 -17.44
C VAL A 144 0.32 3.75 -16.10
N GLN A 145 -0.31 4.91 -15.96
CA GLN A 145 -0.27 5.80 -14.80
C GLN A 145 -1.66 6.42 -14.56
#